data_AF-A0A654MBM5-F1
#
_entry.id   AF-A0A654MBM5-F1
#
_cell.length_a   1.000
_cell.length_b   1.000
_cell.length_c   1.000
_cell.angle_alpha   90.00
_cell.angle_beta   90.00
_cell.angle_gamma   90.00
#
_symmetry.space_group_name_H-M   'P 1'
#
loop_
_entity.id
_entity.type
_entity.pdbx_description
1 polymer ?
#
loop_
_entity_poly.entity_id
_entity_poly.type
_entity_poly.pdbx_seq_one_letter_code
_entity_poly.pdbx_strand_id
1 'polypeptide(L)'
;MILNRKQKEVLVIKLANEGKTTREIAQVAHVSLKDIGSIIRKYTGDDNKKQHDEIPTKKLSLDSKCLQMFQEGHSNVDVAITLDMPADEVMANYMDYQRLQELNDFIQLYRDLGDDRPLFILLYKRMKAEGLWSKKEILRIVSVESDLKDLAYKVEEECKEIGRLNLLKLQLEDRIRAMGGIV
;
A
#
# COMPACT_ATOMS: atom_id res chain seq x y z
N MET A 1 -4.08 -11.65 -66.68
CA MET A 1 -3.35 -12.72 -65.98
C MET A 1 -4.30 -13.32 -64.95
N ILE A 2 -4.80 -14.54 -65.16
CA ILE A 2 -5.81 -15.14 -64.27
C ILE A 2 -5.07 -15.64 -63.03
N LEU A 3 -5.13 -14.90 -61.92
CA LEU A 3 -4.55 -15.36 -60.66
C LEU A 3 -5.25 -16.64 -60.21
N ASN A 4 -4.46 -17.68 -59.94
CA ASN A 4 -4.95 -18.92 -59.35
C ASN A 4 -5.49 -18.64 -57.93
N ARG A 5 -6.46 -19.43 -57.45
CA ARG A 5 -7.12 -19.27 -56.15
C ARG A 5 -6.13 -19.05 -55.01
N LYS A 6 -5.04 -19.83 -54.97
CA LYS A 6 -3.97 -19.69 -53.96
C LYS A 6 -3.23 -18.35 -54.04
N GLN A 7 -3.00 -17.82 -55.23
CA GLN A 7 -2.31 -16.53 -55.41
C GLN A 7 -3.19 -15.36 -54.97
N LYS A 8 -4.52 -15.47 -55.17
CA LYS A 8 -5.48 -14.49 -54.65
C LYS A 8 -5.51 -14.49 -53.12
N GLU A 9 -5.44 -15.66 -52.48
CA GLU A 9 -5.39 -15.78 -51.01
C GLU A 9 -4.14 -15.09 -50.43
N VAL A 10 -2.96 -15.31 -51.03
CA VAL A 10 -1.71 -14.63 -50.63
C VAL A 10 -1.80 -13.12 -50.79
N LEU A 11 -2.41 -12.65 -51.90
CA LEU A 11 -2.59 -11.22 -52.14
C LEU A 11 -3.53 -10.57 -51.12
N VAL A 12 -4.62 -11.26 -50.75
CA VAL A 12 -5.56 -10.80 -49.71
C VAL A 12 -4.85 -10.66 -48.35
N ILE A 13 -4.03 -11.63 -47.96
CA ILE A 13 -3.27 -11.58 -46.70
C ILE A 13 -2.28 -10.42 -46.70
N LYS A 14 -1.56 -10.23 -47.83
CA LYS A 14 -0.59 -9.13 -47.96
C LYS A 14 -1.25 -7.76 -47.81
N LEU A 15 -2.36 -7.53 -48.53
CA LEU A 15 -3.09 -6.26 -48.46
C LEU A 15 -3.73 -6.03 -47.07
N ALA A 16 -4.17 -7.09 -46.39
CA ALA A 16 -4.67 -7.01 -45.02
C ALA A 16 -3.57 -6.60 -44.03
N ASN A 17 -2.36 -7.16 -44.16
CA ASN A 17 -1.21 -6.78 -43.34
C ASN A 17 -0.74 -5.34 -43.61
N GLU A 18 -0.95 -4.83 -44.82
CA GLU A 18 -0.72 -3.43 -45.19
C GLU A 18 -1.81 -2.47 -44.66
N GLY A 19 -2.79 -2.97 -43.91
CA GLY A 19 -3.84 -2.16 -43.28
C GLY A 19 -4.96 -1.72 -44.22
N LYS A 20 -5.06 -2.29 -45.42
CA LYS A 20 -6.12 -1.97 -46.38
C LYS A 20 -7.48 -2.43 -45.90
N THR A 21 -8.51 -1.64 -46.19
CA THR A 21 -9.89 -1.99 -45.85
C THR A 21 -10.38 -3.14 -46.73
N THR A 22 -11.33 -3.94 -46.22
CA THR A 22 -11.90 -5.07 -46.96
C THR A 22 -12.50 -4.67 -48.32
N ARG A 23 -13.01 -3.44 -48.45
CA ARG A 23 -13.50 -2.87 -49.71
C ARG A 23 -12.38 -2.63 -50.72
N GLU A 24 -11.24 -2.10 -50.30
CA GLU A 24 -10.06 -1.91 -51.16
C GLU A 24 -9.47 -3.25 -51.58
N ILE A 25 -9.38 -4.22 -50.65
CA ILE A 25 -8.91 -5.58 -50.94
C ILE A 25 -9.80 -6.24 -52.00
N ALA A 26 -11.12 -6.07 -51.92
CA ALA A 26 -12.05 -6.62 -52.91
C ALA A 26 -11.83 -6.05 -54.32
N GLN A 27 -11.54 -4.75 -54.41
CA GLN A 27 -11.26 -4.08 -55.69
C GLN A 27 -9.94 -4.56 -56.31
N VAL A 28 -8.90 -4.74 -55.51
CA VAL A 28 -7.55 -5.12 -56.00
C VAL A 28 -7.43 -6.61 -56.26
N ALA A 29 -7.91 -7.45 -55.32
CA ALA A 29 -7.78 -8.90 -55.42
C ALA A 29 -8.89 -9.55 -56.27
N HIS A 30 -9.97 -8.80 -56.59
CA HIS A 30 -11.18 -9.32 -57.22
C HIS A 30 -11.71 -10.57 -56.49
N VAL A 31 -11.89 -10.43 -55.17
CA VAL A 31 -12.38 -11.46 -54.26
C VAL A 31 -13.59 -10.90 -53.51
N SER A 32 -14.61 -11.74 -53.27
CA SER A 32 -15.80 -11.30 -52.54
C SER A 32 -15.44 -10.93 -51.09
N LEU A 33 -16.17 -9.97 -50.51
CA LEU A 33 -15.97 -9.56 -49.10
C LEU A 33 -16.09 -10.75 -48.13
N LYS A 34 -16.97 -11.71 -48.45
CA LYS A 34 -17.17 -12.94 -47.68
C LYS A 34 -15.92 -13.84 -47.71
N ASP A 35 -15.34 -14.01 -48.90
CA ASP A 35 -14.14 -14.83 -49.06
C ASP A 35 -12.91 -14.15 -48.43
N ILE A 36 -12.77 -12.82 -48.55
CA ILE A 36 -11.73 -12.04 -47.85
C ILE A 36 -11.77 -12.31 -46.35
N GLY A 37 -12.97 -12.21 -45.74
CA GLY A 37 -13.14 -12.49 -44.32
C GLY A 37 -12.80 -13.94 -43.95
N SER A 38 -13.14 -14.91 -44.80
CA SER A 38 -12.79 -16.31 -44.60
C SER A 38 -11.28 -16.56 -44.67
N ILE A 39 -10.60 -15.94 -45.64
CA ILE A 39 -9.15 -16.06 -45.86
C ILE A 39 -8.37 -15.43 -44.70
N ILE A 40 -8.76 -14.24 -44.26
CA ILE A 40 -8.12 -13.55 -43.13
C ILE A 40 -8.29 -14.37 -41.85
N ARG A 41 -9.51 -14.85 -41.53
CA ARG A 41 -9.74 -15.68 -40.34
C ARG A 41 -8.92 -16.97 -40.35
N LYS A 42 -8.86 -17.64 -41.51
CA LYS A 42 -8.06 -18.86 -41.70
C LYS A 42 -6.56 -18.60 -41.52
N TYR A 43 -6.08 -17.40 -41.88
CA TYR A 43 -4.68 -17.02 -41.73
C TYR A 43 -4.33 -16.58 -40.29
N THR A 44 -5.22 -15.83 -39.64
CA THR A 44 -5.03 -15.32 -38.27
C THR A 44 -5.33 -16.39 -37.19
N GLY A 45 -5.91 -17.55 -37.58
CA GLY A 45 -6.22 -18.65 -36.65
C GLY A 45 -7.52 -18.43 -35.86
N ASP A 46 -8.37 -17.54 -36.33
CA ASP A 46 -9.57 -17.08 -35.62
C ASP A 46 -10.80 -17.93 -35.99
N ASP A 47 -10.67 -19.24 -35.80
CA ASP A 47 -11.72 -20.25 -36.02
C ASP A 47 -12.70 -20.33 -34.83
N ASN A 48 -13.07 -19.17 -34.25
CA ASN A 48 -14.11 -19.10 -33.23
C ASN A 48 -15.24 -18.16 -33.63
N LYS A 49 -16.36 -18.82 -33.96
CA LYS A 49 -17.75 -18.41 -33.74
C LYS A 49 -18.15 -17.00 -34.22
N LYS A 50 -18.91 -17.00 -35.31
CA LYS A 50 -19.94 -15.98 -35.54
C LYS A 50 -20.96 -16.06 -34.41
N GLN A 51 -20.92 -15.11 -33.48
CA GLN A 51 -22.09 -14.45 -32.93
C GLN A 51 -21.65 -13.02 -32.60
N HIS A 52 -22.34 -12.07 -33.23
CA HIS A 52 -22.33 -10.68 -32.80
C HIS A 52 -22.77 -10.68 -31.33
N ASP A 53 -21.88 -10.26 -30.44
CA ASP A 53 -22.10 -9.35 -29.33
C ASP A 53 -20.74 -9.17 -28.65
N GLU A 54 -20.33 -7.90 -28.55
CA GLU A 54 -19.35 -7.33 -27.64
C GLU A 54 -18.17 -8.22 -27.20
N ILE A 55 -16.95 -7.77 -27.53
CA ILE A 55 -15.71 -8.18 -26.84
C ILE A 55 -16.05 -8.35 -25.35
N PRO A 56 -15.92 -9.55 -24.74
CA PRO A 56 -16.13 -9.66 -23.32
C PRO A 56 -14.94 -8.96 -22.67
N THR A 57 -15.07 -7.63 -22.48
CA THR A 57 -14.51 -6.99 -21.32
C THR A 57 -14.99 -7.85 -20.17
N LYS A 58 -14.06 -8.61 -19.59
CA LYS A 58 -14.33 -9.56 -18.52
C LYS A 58 -15.12 -8.77 -17.47
N LYS A 59 -16.45 -8.96 -17.41
CA LYS A 59 -17.28 -8.19 -16.48
C LYS A 59 -16.68 -8.43 -15.11
N LEU A 60 -16.13 -7.36 -14.51
CA LEU A 60 -15.53 -7.44 -13.19
C LEU A 60 -16.55 -8.07 -12.24
N SER A 61 -16.09 -8.99 -11.40
CA SER A 61 -16.92 -9.52 -10.32
C SER A 61 -17.40 -8.37 -9.43
N LEU A 62 -18.48 -8.58 -8.69
CA LEU A 62 -18.94 -7.59 -7.69
C LEU A 62 -17.81 -7.19 -6.74
N ASP A 63 -17.03 -8.16 -6.26
CA ASP A 63 -15.84 -7.91 -5.42
C ASP A 63 -14.80 -7.05 -6.13
N SER A 64 -14.51 -7.34 -7.42
CA SER A 64 -13.52 -6.56 -8.16
C SER A 64 -13.99 -5.13 -8.42
N LYS A 65 -15.30 -4.91 -8.60
CA LYS A 65 -15.89 -3.56 -8.68
C LYS A 65 -15.83 -2.84 -7.34
N CYS A 66 -16.05 -3.56 -6.24
CA CYS A 66 -15.94 -3.05 -4.87
C CYS A 66 -14.52 -2.53 -4.61
N LEU A 67 -13.50 -3.35 -4.92
CA LEU A 67 -12.09 -2.95 -4.83
C LEU A 67 -11.76 -1.74 -5.71
N GLN A 68 -12.28 -1.70 -6.94
CA GLN A 68 -12.09 -0.56 -7.84
C GLN A 68 -12.68 0.73 -7.25
N MET A 69 -13.91 0.67 -6.72
CA MET A 69 -14.55 1.83 -6.10
C MET A 69 -13.78 2.33 -4.87
N PHE A 70 -13.22 1.43 -4.06
CA PHE A 70 -12.36 1.83 -2.94
C PHE A 70 -11.05 2.47 -3.41
N GLN A 71 -10.46 1.97 -4.50
CA GLN A 71 -9.28 2.58 -5.12
C GLN A 71 -9.59 3.99 -5.66
N GLU A 72 -10.81 4.22 -6.13
CA GLU A 72 -11.33 5.53 -6.58
C GLU A 72 -11.70 6.46 -5.40
N GLY A 73 -11.64 5.96 -4.16
CA GLY A 73 -11.85 6.75 -2.93
C GLY A 73 -13.29 6.81 -2.43
N HIS A 74 -14.19 5.97 -2.95
CA HIS A 74 -15.57 5.90 -2.49
C HIS A 74 -15.67 5.36 -1.06
N SER A 75 -16.67 5.84 -0.32
CA SER A 75 -16.92 5.37 1.06
C SER A 75 -17.64 4.02 1.06
N ASN A 76 -17.57 3.29 2.18
CA ASN A 76 -18.30 2.02 2.34
C ASN A 76 -19.81 2.18 2.11
N VAL A 77 -20.37 3.35 2.44
CA VAL A 77 -21.79 3.65 2.20
C VAL A 77 -22.07 3.79 0.71
N ASP A 78 -21.24 4.53 -0.02
CA ASP A 78 -21.41 4.72 -1.47
C ASP A 78 -21.32 3.39 -2.22
N VAL A 79 -20.39 2.52 -1.79
CA VAL A 79 -20.20 1.19 -2.36
C VAL A 79 -21.41 0.30 -2.07
N ALA A 80 -21.92 0.29 -0.84
CA ALA A 80 -23.11 -0.48 -0.46
C ALA A 80 -24.33 -0.07 -1.30
N ILE A 81 -24.57 1.23 -1.46
CA ILE A 81 -25.69 1.77 -2.24
C ILE A 81 -25.52 1.49 -3.74
N THR A 82 -24.32 1.68 -4.28
CA THR A 82 -24.08 1.58 -5.72
C THR A 82 -24.08 0.14 -6.21
N LEU A 83 -23.53 -0.78 -5.41
CA LEU A 83 -23.43 -2.20 -5.74
C LEU A 83 -24.59 -3.04 -5.18
N ASP A 84 -25.53 -2.42 -4.47
CA ASP A 84 -26.65 -3.08 -3.78
C ASP A 84 -26.16 -4.26 -2.90
N MET A 85 -25.08 -4.01 -2.17
CA MET A 85 -24.35 -5.03 -1.40
C MET A 85 -24.64 -4.86 0.11
N PRO A 86 -24.90 -5.95 0.85
CA PRO A 86 -25.11 -5.87 2.29
C PRO A 86 -23.85 -5.35 3.01
N ALA A 87 -24.05 -4.64 4.12
CA ALA A 87 -22.98 -3.98 4.85
C ALA A 87 -21.84 -4.93 5.26
N ASP A 88 -22.17 -6.15 5.68
CA ASP A 88 -21.18 -7.15 6.10
C ASP A 88 -20.24 -7.56 4.94
N GLU A 89 -20.76 -7.70 3.72
CA GLU A 89 -19.97 -8.03 2.53
C GLU A 89 -19.09 -6.85 2.08
N VAL A 90 -19.61 -5.63 2.17
CA VAL A 90 -18.83 -4.41 1.88
C VAL A 90 -17.68 -4.26 2.87
N MET A 91 -17.94 -4.51 4.16
CA MET A 91 -16.92 -4.44 5.20
C MET A 91 -15.84 -5.51 4.99
N ALA A 92 -16.21 -6.74 4.62
CA ALA A 92 -15.26 -7.79 4.29
C ALA A 92 -14.37 -7.39 3.09
N ASN A 93 -14.98 -6.90 2.00
CA ASN A 93 -14.24 -6.42 0.83
C ASN A 93 -13.34 -5.22 1.15
N TYR A 94 -13.77 -4.32 2.04
CA TYR A 94 -12.96 -3.19 2.49
C TYR A 94 -11.75 -3.63 3.30
N MET A 95 -11.90 -4.64 4.17
CA MET A 95 -10.79 -5.24 4.88
C MET A 95 -9.79 -5.89 3.90
N ASP A 96 -10.27 -6.60 2.89
CA ASP A 96 -9.39 -7.18 1.88
C ASP A 96 -8.70 -6.11 1.03
N TYR A 97 -9.39 -5.03 0.66
CA TYR A 97 -8.78 -3.87 0.01
C TYR A 97 -7.62 -3.30 0.84
N GLN A 98 -7.84 -3.09 2.13
CA GLN A 98 -6.82 -2.60 3.04
C GLN A 98 -5.61 -3.55 3.15
N ARG A 99 -5.86 -4.86 3.16
CA ARG A 99 -4.80 -5.88 3.17
C ARG A 99 -3.99 -5.85 1.87
N LEU A 100 -4.65 -5.67 0.73
CA LEU A 100 -4.01 -5.56 -0.59
C LEU A 100 -3.18 -4.27 -0.74
N GLN A 101 -3.52 -3.22 0.00
CA GLN A 101 -2.76 -1.97 0.09
C GLN A 101 -1.60 -2.04 1.11
N GLU A 102 -1.31 -3.23 1.66
CA GLU A 102 -0.27 -3.44 2.67
C GLU A 102 -0.47 -2.59 3.95
N LEU A 103 -1.71 -2.15 4.23
CA LEU A 103 -2.03 -1.32 5.40
C LEU A 103 -2.20 -2.11 6.70
N ASN A 104 -1.88 -3.40 6.69
CA ASN A 104 -2.09 -4.31 7.81
C ASN A 104 -1.41 -3.83 9.09
N ASP A 105 -0.15 -3.42 9.00
CA ASP A 105 0.62 -2.95 10.15
C ASP A 105 0.01 -1.68 10.74
N PHE A 106 -0.49 -0.79 9.88
CA PHE A 106 -1.16 0.44 10.32
C PHE A 106 -2.49 0.17 11.01
N ILE A 107 -3.31 -0.73 10.45
CA ILE A 107 -4.61 -1.11 11.04
C ILE A 107 -4.41 -1.83 12.35
N GLN A 108 -3.41 -2.72 12.40
CA GLN A 108 -3.06 -3.44 13.62
C GLN A 108 -2.59 -2.46 14.70
N LEU A 109 -1.66 -1.55 14.37
CA LEU A 109 -1.24 -0.48 15.26
C LEU A 109 -2.43 0.33 15.78
N TYR A 110 -3.35 0.73 14.90
CA TYR A 110 -4.52 1.53 15.29
C TYR A 110 -5.47 0.78 16.23
N ARG A 111 -5.61 -0.54 16.05
CA ARG A 111 -6.37 -1.42 16.97
C ARG A 111 -5.64 -1.59 18.30
N ASP A 112 -4.36 -1.91 18.27
CA ASP A 112 -3.53 -2.14 19.45
C ASP A 112 -3.46 -0.89 20.34
N LEU A 113 -3.43 0.30 19.71
CA LEU A 113 -3.46 1.57 20.42
C LEU A 113 -4.75 1.80 21.21
N GLY A 114 -5.89 1.20 20.85
CA GLY A 114 -7.11 1.28 21.65
C GLY A 114 -7.44 2.69 22.18
N ASP A 115 -7.56 2.82 23.50
CA ASP A 115 -7.83 4.11 24.15
C ASP A 115 -6.61 5.05 24.20
N ASP A 116 -5.42 4.54 23.94
CA ASP A 116 -4.16 5.31 23.88
C ASP A 116 -3.95 6.02 22.54
N ARG A 117 -4.87 5.87 21.57
CA ARG A 117 -4.85 6.59 20.28
C ARG A 117 -4.59 8.11 20.42
N PRO A 118 -5.23 8.85 21.35
CA PRO A 118 -4.95 10.27 21.53
C PRO A 118 -3.50 10.56 21.93
N LEU A 119 -2.89 9.68 22.74
CA LEU A 119 -1.50 9.82 23.18
C LEU A 119 -0.54 9.62 22.00
N PHE A 120 -0.80 8.64 21.14
CA PHE A 120 -0.01 8.44 19.93
C PHE A 120 -0.10 9.64 18.96
N ILE A 121 -1.29 10.21 18.79
CA ILE A 121 -1.48 11.41 17.97
C ILE A 121 -0.72 12.60 18.57
N LEU A 122 -0.75 12.76 19.90
CA LEU A 122 0.00 13.81 20.60
C LEU A 122 1.50 13.65 20.38
N LEU A 123 2.02 12.43 20.51
CA LEU A 123 3.43 12.11 20.27
C LEU A 123 3.82 12.48 18.83
N TYR A 124 3.06 12.03 17.84
CA TYR A 124 3.30 12.36 16.43
C TYR A 124 3.30 13.88 16.18
N LYS A 125 2.31 14.61 16.72
CA LYS A 125 2.24 16.08 16.59
C LYS A 125 3.46 16.75 17.18
N ARG A 126 3.94 16.27 18.32
CA ARG A 126 5.14 16.82 18.98
C ARG A 126 6.40 16.54 18.16
N MET A 127 6.58 15.31 17.69
CA MET A 127 7.70 14.97 16.80
C MET A 127 7.73 15.86 15.55
N LYS A 128 6.55 16.07 14.94
CA LYS A 128 6.37 16.96 13.79
C LYS A 128 6.72 18.42 14.10
N ALA A 129 6.30 18.94 15.26
CA ALA A 129 6.58 20.31 15.68
C ALA A 129 8.08 20.52 15.96
N GLU A 130 8.77 19.51 16.47
CA GLU A 130 10.21 19.53 16.75
C GLU A 130 11.07 19.25 15.51
N GLY A 131 10.45 19.05 14.33
CA GLY A 131 11.16 18.86 13.07
C GLY A 131 11.77 17.46 12.88
N LEU A 132 11.29 16.47 13.62
CA LEU A 132 11.82 15.10 13.62
C LEU A 132 11.22 14.30 12.45
N TRP A 133 11.82 14.45 11.28
CA TRP A 133 11.31 13.89 10.03
C TRP A 133 12.12 12.72 9.50
N SER A 134 13.37 12.57 9.96
CA SER A 134 14.26 11.55 9.44
C SER A 134 14.20 10.28 10.26
N LYS A 135 14.30 9.12 9.58
CA LYS A 135 14.51 7.81 10.22
C LYS A 135 15.64 7.84 11.26
N LYS A 136 16.70 8.61 10.98
CA LYS A 136 17.86 8.77 11.87
C LYS A 136 17.50 9.46 13.19
N GLU A 137 16.67 10.50 13.15
CA GLU A 137 16.21 11.22 14.33
C GLU A 137 15.27 10.36 15.18
N ILE A 138 14.35 9.64 14.52
CA ILE A 138 13.45 8.70 15.20
C ILE A 138 14.26 7.60 15.90
N LEU A 139 15.24 7.00 15.20
CA LEU A 139 16.12 5.99 15.79
C LEU A 139 16.97 6.54 16.94
N ARG A 140 17.41 7.79 16.86
CA ARG A 140 18.13 8.46 17.94
C ARG A 140 17.26 8.59 19.19
N ILE A 141 15.98 8.94 19.04
CA ILE A 141 15.06 9.04 20.19
C ILE A 141 14.86 7.66 20.82
N VAL A 142 14.69 6.62 20.01
CA VAL A 142 14.53 5.25 20.51
C VAL A 142 15.82 4.79 21.22
N SER A 143 17.00 5.11 20.71
CA SER A 143 18.27 4.73 21.37
C SER A 143 18.51 5.46 22.69
N VAL A 144 18.00 6.70 22.84
CA VAL A 144 18.13 7.49 24.06
C VAL A 144 17.32 6.90 25.22
N GLU A 145 16.36 6.00 24.98
CA GLU A 145 15.62 5.32 26.05
C GLU A 145 16.55 4.54 27.00
N SER A 146 17.51 3.80 26.42
CA SER A 146 18.50 3.05 27.21
C SER A 146 19.41 4.01 27.98
N ASP A 147 19.88 5.07 27.32
CA ASP A 147 20.74 6.08 27.95
C ASP A 147 20.03 6.81 29.09
N LEU A 148 18.71 7.07 28.96
CA LEU A 148 17.88 7.69 30.00
C LEU A 148 17.74 6.79 31.23
N LYS A 149 17.55 5.48 31.05
CA LYS A 149 17.49 4.52 32.17
C LYS A 149 18.83 4.45 32.89
N ASP A 150 19.92 4.37 32.15
CA ASP A 150 21.27 4.33 32.71
C ASP A 150 21.60 5.64 33.45
N LEU A 151 21.17 6.78 32.92
CA LEU A 151 21.35 8.08 33.56
C LEU A 151 20.53 8.20 34.84
N ALA A 152 19.28 7.74 34.84
CA ALA A 152 18.44 7.74 36.04
C ALA A 152 19.06 6.89 37.16
N TYR A 153 19.61 5.72 36.80
CA TYR A 153 20.32 4.86 37.75
C TYR A 153 21.56 5.56 38.34
N LYS A 154 22.38 6.20 37.50
CA LYS A 154 23.58 6.94 37.95
C LYS A 154 23.22 8.08 38.90
N VAL A 155 22.18 8.85 38.59
CA VAL A 155 21.70 9.93 39.46
C VAL A 155 21.31 9.38 40.82
N GLU A 156 20.63 8.23 40.87
CA GLU A 156 20.25 7.59 42.13
C GLU A 156 21.47 7.14 42.95
N GLU A 157 22.47 6.55 42.30
CA GLU A 157 23.72 6.11 42.92
C GLU A 157 24.52 7.29 43.49
N GLU A 158 24.66 8.36 42.72
CA GLU A 158 25.34 9.58 43.18
C GLU A 158 24.60 10.24 44.35
N CYS A 159 23.26 10.29 44.33
CA CYS A 159 22.48 10.79 45.46
C CYS A 159 22.71 9.97 46.73
N LYS A 160 22.80 8.64 46.62
CA LYS A 160 23.11 7.75 47.77
C LYS A 160 24.51 8.04 48.32
N GLU A 161 25.49 8.21 47.45
CA GLU A 161 26.87 8.50 47.86
C GLU A 161 27.00 9.87 48.51
N ILE A 162 26.36 10.91 47.96
CA ILE A 162 26.28 12.24 48.58
C ILE A 162 25.66 12.14 49.98
N GLY A 163 24.57 11.38 50.13
CA GLY A 163 23.93 11.14 51.43
C GLY A 163 24.89 10.49 52.43
N ARG A 164 25.63 9.46 52.01
CA ARG A 164 26.63 8.76 52.83
C ARG A 164 27.76 9.69 53.25
N LEU A 165 28.31 10.47 52.33
CA LEU A 165 29.39 11.42 52.59
C LEU A 165 28.95 12.54 53.54
N ASN A 166 27.73 13.04 53.40
CA ASN A 166 27.17 14.04 54.31
C ASN A 166 27.01 13.49 55.73
N LEU A 167 26.54 12.25 55.88
CA LEU A 167 26.44 11.61 57.19
C LEU A 167 27.82 11.44 57.84
N LEU A 168 28.81 10.99 57.06
CA LEU A 168 30.18 10.82 57.54
C LEU A 168 30.80 12.16 57.97
N LYS A 169 30.58 13.21 57.18
CA LYS A 169 31.02 14.56 57.52
C LYS A 169 30.45 15.02 58.86
N LEU A 170 29.15 14.82 59.07
CA LEU A 170 28.45 15.22 60.30
C LEU A 170 29.01 14.48 61.53
N GLN A 171 29.26 13.17 61.40
CA GLN A 171 29.90 12.37 62.45
C GLN A 171 31.32 12.85 62.78
N LEU A 172 32.10 13.24 61.76
CA LEU A 172 33.45 13.76 61.96
C LEU A 172 33.43 15.13 62.64
N GLU A 173 32.52 16.02 62.23
CA GLU A 173 32.32 17.34 62.86
C GLU A 173 31.94 17.19 64.34
N ASP A 174 31.09 16.23 64.69
CA ASP A 174 30.72 15.94 66.08
C ASP A 174 31.90 15.39 66.89
N ARG A 175 32.71 14.51 66.30
CA ARG A 175 33.94 14.00 66.95
C ARG A 175 34.95 15.12 67.19
N ILE A 176 35.14 16.03 66.23
CA ILE A 176 36.03 17.18 66.38
C ILE A 176 35.53 18.10 67.50
N ARG A 177 34.23 18.39 67.55
CA ARG A 177 33.62 19.18 68.64
C ARG A 177 33.83 18.51 70.01
N ALA A 178 33.64 17.19 70.09
CA ALA A 178 33.86 16.45 71.33
C ALA A 178 35.33 16.46 71.79
N MET A 179 36.29 16.46 70.86
CA MET A 179 37.72 16.56 71.18
C MET A 179 38.16 17.99 71.52
N GLY A 180 37.57 19.01 70.90
CA GLY A 180 37.86 20.43 71.15
C GLY A 180 37.21 21.01 72.40
N GLY A 181 36.21 20.33 72.97
CA GLY A 181 35.56 20.68 74.24
C GLY A 181 36.31 20.22 75.50
N ILE A 182 37.53 19.70 75.37
CA ILE A 182 38.43 19.33 76.47
C ILE A 182 39.51 20.42 76.60
N VAL A 183 39.15 21.58 77.14
CA VAL A 183 40.08 22.57 77.72
C VAL A 183 39.40 23.20 78.94
#